data_AF-A0A415UR80-F1
#
_entry.id   AF-A0A415UR80-F1
#
_cell.length_a   1.000
_cell.length_b   1.000
_cell.length_c   1.000
_cell.angle_alpha   90.00
_cell.angle_beta   90.00
_cell.angle_gamma   90.00
#
_symmetry.space_group_name_H-M   'P 1'
#
loop_
_entity.id
_entity.type
_entity.pdbx_description
1 polymer ?
#
loop_
_entity_poly.entity_id
_entity_poly.type
_entity_poly.pdbx_seq_one_letter_code
_entity_poly.pdbx_strand_id
1 'polypeptide(L)'
;MGVGIGAERLAAGDFDGYDEVCLMLDDTDDYLGDVETRPAAHCLTISFRGTHGQAAPRYERLLGYMHEHGIVPAGSSREIALIDDIISDDPATYVTQITVPVTAAE
;
A
#
# COMPACT_ATOMS: atom_id res chain seq x y z
N MET A 1 0.89 7.90 -8.04
CA MET A 1 1.83 6.76 -8.24
C MET A 1 1.67 5.78 -7.09
N GLY A 2 1.91 4.49 -7.32
CA GLY A 2 1.86 3.46 -6.29
C GLY A 2 3.18 2.70 -6.13
N VAL A 3 3.45 2.22 -4.93
CA VAL A 3 4.60 1.37 -4.60
C VAL A 3 4.15 0.19 -3.73
N GLY A 4 4.92 -0.89 -3.69
CA GLY A 4 4.57 -2.09 -2.95
C GLY A 4 5.77 -2.74 -2.29
N ILE A 5 5.56 -3.27 -1.08
CA ILE A 5 6.52 -4.08 -0.34
C ILE A 5 6.06 -5.54 -0.45
N GLY A 6 6.96 -6.40 -0.91
CA GLY A 6 6.72 -7.82 -1.07
C GLY A 6 6.51 -8.54 0.25
N ALA A 7 5.83 -9.69 0.19
CA ALA A 7 5.49 -10.47 1.39
C ALA A 7 6.70 -10.87 2.24
N GLU A 8 7.85 -11.18 1.60
CA GLU A 8 9.08 -11.55 2.31
C GLU A 8 9.64 -10.38 3.14
N ARG A 9 9.67 -9.18 2.59
CA ARG A 9 10.09 -7.96 3.30
C ARG A 9 9.11 -7.55 4.39
N LEU A 10 7.80 -7.64 4.12
CA LEU A 10 6.76 -7.41 5.13
C LEU A 10 6.93 -8.35 6.32
N ALA A 11 7.21 -9.64 6.06
CA ALA A 11 7.46 -10.62 7.12
C ALA A 11 8.76 -10.34 7.89
N ALA A 12 9.78 -9.78 7.23
CA ALA A 12 11.03 -9.37 7.86
C ALA A 12 10.93 -8.03 8.63
N GLY A 13 9.83 -7.28 8.48
CA GLY A 13 9.70 -5.92 9.00
C GLY A 13 10.65 -4.93 8.30
N ASP A 14 11.04 -5.22 7.06
CA ASP A 14 11.91 -4.37 6.25
C ASP A 14 11.06 -3.42 5.40
N PHE A 15 11.13 -2.13 5.73
CA PHE A 15 10.42 -1.06 5.03
C PHE A 15 11.35 -0.06 4.35
N ASP A 16 12.65 -0.36 4.26
CA ASP A 16 13.67 0.52 3.66
C ASP A 16 13.80 0.29 2.15
N GLY A 17 12.67 0.12 1.47
CA GLY A 17 12.61 -0.13 0.04
C GLY A 17 11.26 -0.65 -0.43
N TYR A 18 11.11 -0.69 -1.76
CA TYR A 18 9.93 -1.20 -2.44
C TYR A 18 10.37 -2.27 -3.45
N ASP A 19 9.57 -3.31 -3.59
CA ASP A 19 9.78 -4.38 -4.57
C ASP A 19 8.98 -4.12 -5.86
N GLU A 20 7.93 -3.29 -5.77
CA GLU A 20 7.01 -2.99 -6.86
C GLU A 20 6.77 -1.48 -6.99
N VAL A 21 6.65 -1.00 -8.23
CA VAL A 21 6.11 0.34 -8.56
C VAL A 21 4.97 0.16 -9.56
N CYS A 22 3.88 0.91 -9.39
CA CYS A 22 2.70 0.80 -10.24
C CYS A 22 2.02 2.15 -10.50
N LEU A 23 1.23 2.16 -11.57
CA LEU A 23 0.29 3.23 -11.89
C LEU A 23 -1.10 2.61 -11.88
N MET A 24 -2.03 3.27 -11.20
CA MET A 24 -3.44 2.91 -11.26
C MET A 24 -4.03 3.66 -12.44
N LEU A 25 -4.65 2.92 -13.36
CA LEU A 25 -5.31 3.48 -14.52
C LEU A 25 -6.77 3.74 -14.18
N ASP A 26 -7.28 4.90 -14.57
CA ASP A 26 -8.71 5.19 -14.56
C ASP A 26 -9.37 4.84 -15.91
N ASP A 27 -10.68 5.08 -16.02
CA ASP A 27 -11.47 4.76 -17.21
C ASP A 27 -11.27 5.77 -18.36
N THR A 28 -10.51 6.83 -18.14
CA THR A 28 -10.15 7.85 -19.13
C THR A 28 -8.74 7.67 -19.68
N ASP A 29 -7.94 6.77 -19.09
CA ASP A 29 -6.57 6.48 -19.54
C ASP A 29 -6.54 5.59 -20.80
N ASP A 30 -5.99 6.13 -21.89
CA ASP A 30 -5.71 5.38 -23.13
C ASP A 30 -4.36 4.62 -23.07
N TYR A 31 -4.22 3.68 -22.14
CA TYR A 31 -3.01 2.86 -22.00
C TYR A 31 -3.04 1.62 -22.91
N LEU A 32 -2.06 1.52 -23.82
CA LEU A 32 -1.97 0.46 -24.84
C LEU A 32 -1.01 -0.69 -24.47
N GLY A 33 -0.45 -0.69 -23.26
CA GLY A 33 0.46 -1.73 -22.78
C GLY A 33 -0.25 -2.86 -22.02
N ASP A 34 0.54 -3.81 -21.51
CA ASP A 34 0.02 -4.87 -20.66
C ASP A 34 -0.49 -4.31 -19.33
N VAL A 35 -1.71 -4.70 -18.97
CA VAL A 35 -2.35 -4.31 -17.71
C VAL A 35 -2.45 -5.52 -16.80
N GLU A 36 -1.98 -5.35 -15.57
CA GLU A 36 -2.19 -6.34 -14.52
C GLU A 36 -3.48 -6.01 -13.76
N THR A 37 -4.42 -6.97 -13.68
CA THR A 37 -5.58 -6.86 -12.80
C THR A 37 -5.33 -7.68 -11.55
N ARG A 38 -5.43 -7.06 -10.38
CA ARG A 38 -5.34 -7.78 -9.10
C ARG A 38 -6.74 -8.22 -8.67
N PRO A 39 -6.93 -9.48 -8.23
CA PRO A 39 -8.23 -9.95 -7.78
C PRO A 39 -8.69 -9.22 -6.52
N ALA A 40 -10.00 -9.21 -6.30
CA ALA A 40 -10.57 -8.76 -5.03
C ALA A 40 -10.04 -9.62 -3.88
N ALA A 41 -9.65 -8.97 -2.78
CA ALA A 41 -9.11 -9.63 -1.59
C ALA A 41 -9.61 -8.92 -0.33
N HIS A 42 -9.64 -9.66 0.78
CA HIS A 42 -9.76 -9.03 2.09
C HIS A 42 -8.42 -8.36 2.42
N CYS A 43 -8.48 -7.11 2.85
CA CYS A 43 -7.29 -6.32 3.11
C CYS A 43 -7.41 -5.57 4.44
N LEU A 44 -6.30 -5.45 5.14
CA LEU A 44 -6.14 -4.41 6.14
C LEU A 44 -5.63 -3.14 5.46
N THR A 45 -6.26 -2.02 5.78
CA THR A 45 -5.99 -0.74 5.14
C THR A 45 -5.81 0.34 6.20
N ILE A 46 -4.83 1.21 5.99
CA ILE A 46 -4.64 2.43 6.79
C ILE A 46 -4.38 3.60 5.85
N SER A 47 -5.09 4.69 6.07
CA SER A 47 -4.84 5.97 5.40
C SER A 47 -4.28 6.96 6.41
N PHE A 48 -3.31 7.76 6.00
CA PHE A 48 -2.64 8.73 6.86
C PHE A 48 -2.26 9.98 6.08
N ARG A 49 -2.12 11.10 6.80
CA ARG A 49 -1.52 12.31 6.25
C ARG A 49 -0.01 12.13 6.12
N GLY A 50 0.52 12.38 4.94
CA GLY A 50 1.93 12.25 4.63
C GLY A 50 2.20 11.53 3.31
N THR A 51 3.48 11.32 3.04
CA THR A 51 3.99 10.69 1.82
C THR A 51 4.49 9.27 2.06
N HIS A 52 4.91 8.63 0.97
CA HIS A 52 5.59 7.33 0.98
C HIS A 52 6.76 7.25 1.97
N GLY A 53 7.60 8.29 2.05
CA GLY A 53 8.73 8.34 2.98
C GLY A 53 8.36 8.36 4.47
N GLN A 54 7.06 8.45 4.79
CA GLN A 54 6.54 8.47 6.15
C GLN A 54 5.68 7.23 6.46
N ALA A 55 5.72 6.22 5.58
CA ALA A 55 4.89 5.02 5.65
C ALA A 55 5.35 3.99 6.70
N ALA A 56 6.65 3.91 7.01
CA ALA A 56 7.20 2.86 7.88
C ALA A 56 6.47 2.72 9.24
N PRO A 57 6.18 3.79 10.01
CA PRO A 57 5.41 3.67 11.26
C PRO A 57 3.97 3.19 11.08
N ARG A 58 3.43 3.23 9.85
CA ARG A 58 2.09 2.72 9.53
C ARG A 58 2.14 1.24 9.16
N TYR A 59 3.21 0.77 8.51
CA TYR A 59 3.45 -0.67 8.36
C TYR A 59 3.64 -1.35 9.71
N GLU A 60 4.44 -0.77 10.61
CA GLU A 60 4.60 -1.29 11.99
C GLU A 60 3.26 -1.44 12.70
N ARG A 61 2.38 -0.43 12.57
CA ARG A 61 1.05 -0.47 13.17
C ARG A 61 0.15 -1.55 12.55
N LEU A 62 0.18 -1.70 11.23
CA LEU A 62 -0.57 -2.74 10.52
C LEU A 62 -0.11 -4.15 10.95
N LEU A 63 1.21 -4.39 10.95
CA LEU A 63 1.76 -5.68 11.36
C LEU A 63 1.52 -5.97 12.85
N GLY A 64 1.58 -4.95 13.71
CA GLY A 64 1.21 -5.07 15.13
C GLY A 64 -0.25 -5.50 15.30
N TYR A 65 -1.17 -4.84 14.59
CA TYR A 65 -2.59 -5.23 14.58
C TYR A 65 -2.80 -6.66 14.05
N MET A 66 -2.11 -7.02 12.97
CA MET A 66 -2.17 -8.38 12.42
C MET A 66 -1.74 -9.42 13.46
N HIS A 67 -0.61 -9.17 14.12
CA HIS A 67 -0.08 -10.05 15.16
C HIS A 67 -1.04 -10.20 16.34
N GLU A 68 -1.59 -9.10 16.85
CA GLU A 68 -2.56 -9.10 17.97
C GLU A 68 -3.84 -9.88 17.66
N HIS A 69 -4.25 -9.94 16.39
CA HIS A 69 -5.48 -10.58 15.94
C HIS A 69 -5.29 -11.91 15.21
N GLY A 70 -4.05 -12.44 15.15
CA GLY A 70 -3.75 -13.70 14.45
C GLY A 70 -3.93 -13.64 12.92
N ILE A 71 -3.96 -12.43 12.36
CA ILE A 71 -4.11 -12.21 10.92
C ILE A 71 -2.73 -12.30 10.26
N VAL A 72 -2.64 -12.86 9.05
CA VAL A 72 -1.38 -12.96 8.32
C VAL A 72 -1.46 -12.26 6.96
N PRO A 73 -0.37 -11.61 6.50
CA PRO A 73 -0.28 -11.11 5.14
C PRO A 73 -0.43 -12.24 4.12
N ALA A 74 -1.20 -11.99 3.06
CA ALA A 74 -1.47 -12.92 1.98
C ALA A 74 -0.77 -12.55 0.65
N GLY A 75 0.09 -11.53 0.67
CA GLY A 75 0.79 -11.03 -0.51
C GLY A 75 1.43 -9.66 -0.29
N SER A 76 1.95 -9.07 -1.37
CA SER A 76 2.58 -7.74 -1.36
C SER A 76 1.60 -6.65 -0.91
N SER A 77 2.10 -5.63 -0.21
CA SER A 77 1.37 -4.41 0.08
C SER A 77 1.18 -3.56 -1.17
N ARG A 78 0.25 -2.61 -1.07
CA ARG A 78 0.10 -1.50 -2.01
C ARG A 78 0.01 -0.21 -1.23
N GLU A 79 0.81 0.75 -1.64
CA GLU A 79 0.88 2.06 -1.04
C GLU A 79 0.65 3.10 -2.13
N ILE A 80 -0.46 3.82 -2.01
CA ILE A 80 -0.92 4.76 -3.04
C ILE A 80 -1.01 6.15 -2.41
N ALA A 81 -0.36 7.13 -3.03
CA ALA A 81 -0.62 8.54 -2.74
C ALA A 81 -1.98 8.92 -3.34
N LEU A 82 -2.96 9.19 -2.47
CA LEU A 82 -4.32 9.62 -2.85
C LEU A 82 -4.38 11.13 -3.08
N ILE A 83 -3.58 11.88 -2.33
CA ILE A 83 -3.35 13.31 -2.53
C ILE A 83 -1.84 13.51 -2.48
N ASP A 84 -1.27 14.00 -3.58
CA ASP A 84 0.15 14.28 -3.77
C ASP A 84 0.34 15.68 -4.38
N ASP A 85 1.56 15.95 -4.83
CA ASP A 85 1.98 17.23 -5.41
C ASP A 85 1.38 17.49 -6.81
N ILE A 86 0.76 16.50 -7.43
CA ILE A 86 -0.01 16.69 -8.67
C ILE A 86 -1.41 17.23 -8.34
N ILE A 87 -1.96 16.86 -7.18
CA ILE A 87 -3.32 17.22 -6.75
C ILE A 87 -3.33 18.49 -5.88
N SER A 88 -2.30 18.72 -5.06
CA SER A 88 -2.23 19.86 -4.16
C SER A 88 -0.80 20.38 -4.00
N ASP A 89 -0.65 21.71 -3.94
CA ASP A 89 0.62 22.37 -3.64
C ASP A 89 0.91 22.45 -2.12
N ASP A 90 -0.02 22.03 -1.25
CA ASP A 90 0.15 22.04 0.21
C ASP A 90 0.45 20.63 0.75
N PRO A 91 1.70 20.34 1.16
CA PRO A 91 2.09 19.04 1.72
C PRO A 91 1.31 18.61 2.97
N ALA A 92 0.70 19.54 3.70
CA ALA A 92 -0.14 19.21 4.86
C ALA A 92 -1.44 18.49 4.46
N THR A 93 -1.83 18.58 3.19
CA THR A 93 -3.02 17.92 2.63
C THR A 93 -2.72 16.53 2.08
N TYR A 94 -1.45 16.14 1.94
CA TYR A 94 -1.09 14.87 1.33
C TYR A 94 -1.64 13.70 2.11
N VAL A 95 -2.12 12.69 1.38
CA VAL A 95 -2.72 11.49 1.95
C VAL A 95 -2.14 10.29 1.22
N THR A 96 -1.61 9.34 2.00
CA THR A 96 -1.16 8.04 1.51
C THR A 96 -2.02 6.95 2.15
N GLN A 97 -2.36 5.93 1.36
CA GLN A 97 -3.05 4.73 1.83
C GLN A 97 -2.15 3.52 1.63
N ILE A 98 -2.01 2.70 2.67
CA ILE A 98 -1.39 1.37 2.59
C ILE A 98 -2.51 0.33 2.69
N THR A 99 -2.48 -0.65 1.81
CA THR A 99 -3.37 -1.80 1.77
C THR A 99 -2.53 -3.08 1.72
N VAL A 100 -2.76 -4.00 2.66
CA VAL A 100 -2.10 -5.31 2.69
C VAL A 100 -3.17 -6.39 2.56
N PRO A 101 -3.11 -7.27 1.54
CA PRO A 101 -4.02 -8.41 1.44
C PRO A 101 -3.76 -9.37 2.61
N VAL A 102 -4.83 -9.93 3.17
CA VAL A 102 -4.75 -10.83 4.34
C VAL A 102 -5.63 -12.05 4.15
N THR A 103 -5.26 -13.14 4.81
CA THR A 103 -6.16 -14.28 5.04
C THR A 103 -6.74 -14.19 6.45
N ALA A 104 -8.01 -14.55 6.60
CA ALA A 104 -8.59 -14.70 7.93
C ALA A 104 -7.86 -15.82 8.69
N ALA A 105 -7.68 -15.66 10.00
CA ALA A 105 -7.33 -16.78 10.86
C ALA A 105 -8.49 -17.79 10.83
N GLU A 106 -8.19 -19.07 10.56
CA GLU A 106 -9.15 -20.16 10.76
C GLU A 106 -9.48 -20.37 12.25
#